data_AF-A0AAP6XQ28-F1
#
_entry.id   AF-A0AAP6XQ28-F1
#
_cell.length_a   1.000
_cell.length_b   1.000
_cell.length_c   1.000
_cell.angle_alpha   90.00
_cell.angle_beta   90.00
_cell.angle_gamma   90.00
#
_symmetry.space_group_name_H-M   'P 1'
#
loop_
_entity.id
_entity.type
_entity.pdbx_description
1 polymer ?
#
loop_
_entity_poly.entity_id
_entity_poly.type
_entity_poly.pdbx_seq_one_letter_code
_entity_poly.pdbx_strand_id
1 'polypeptide(L)'
;MSTPYGNFRIGDQERMDAMDILGRALGEGRLDMAEFDNRCQAVAEAQTQQDLQPILGDLPTGRGRGVVDKQVSDDAVLYSQAEIMQARRSGRRTRAGVFWLGTIGTIGLVSIFGAAGSTALSGLSILLIPTLFILLYVMKIGPDSWYTPSLRQLEQQRRQEIKRRQLEIEAAQVHQQALMRAQRKDQINQMTNDALNIAQDTVNRFRRK
;
A
#
# COMPACT_ATOMS: atom_id res chain seq x y z
N MET A 1 43.73 -21.07 3.35
CA MET A 1 42.63 -21.21 4.34
C MET A 1 41.31 -20.96 3.60
N SER A 2 40.63 -22.04 3.22
CA SER A 2 39.36 -22.04 2.49
C SER A 2 38.21 -22.02 3.49
N THR A 3 37.35 -20.99 3.45
CA THR A 3 36.16 -20.93 4.30
C THR A 3 35.07 -21.89 3.77
N PRO A 4 34.38 -22.64 4.62
CA PRO A 4 33.50 -23.76 4.24
C PRO A 4 32.04 -23.31 3.99
N TYR A 5 31.83 -22.32 3.13
CA TYR A 5 30.48 -21.99 2.66
C TYR A 5 30.29 -22.63 1.28
N GLY A 6 29.39 -23.62 1.23
CA GLY A 6 29.05 -24.33 0.01
C GLY A 6 28.66 -23.37 -1.10
N ASN A 7 29.00 -23.74 -2.33
CA ASN A 7 28.69 -22.99 -3.53
C ASN A 7 27.17 -22.78 -3.66
N PHE A 8 26.66 -21.65 -3.19
CA PHE A 8 25.23 -21.37 -3.18
C PHE A 8 24.74 -21.11 -4.61
N ARG A 9 23.60 -21.72 -4.95
CA ARG A 9 22.91 -21.44 -6.21
C ARG A 9 22.39 -20.00 -6.18
N ILE A 10 22.67 -19.24 -7.25
CA ILE A 10 22.20 -17.86 -7.37
C ILE A 10 20.74 -17.82 -7.83
N GLY A 11 19.99 -16.83 -7.37
CA GLY A 11 18.65 -16.53 -7.84
C GLY A 11 18.64 -15.48 -8.96
N ASP A 12 17.43 -15.06 -9.33
CA ASP A 12 17.25 -14.02 -10.35
C ASP A 12 17.73 -12.66 -9.88
N GLN A 13 17.61 -12.37 -8.59
CA GLN A 13 18.02 -11.10 -8.00
C GLN A 13 19.54 -10.92 -8.08
N GLU A 14 20.30 -11.96 -7.73
CA GLU A 14 21.76 -11.93 -7.81
C GLU A 14 22.25 -11.83 -9.27
N ARG A 15 21.54 -12.46 -10.22
CA ARG A 15 21.82 -12.28 -11.66
C ARG A 15 21.55 -10.84 -12.11
N MET A 16 20.46 -10.24 -11.68
CA MET A 16 20.15 -8.84 -12.01
C MET A 16 21.16 -7.86 -11.41
N ASP A 17 21.60 -8.09 -10.16
CA ASP A 17 22.60 -7.27 -9.50
C ASP A 17 23.95 -7.34 -10.24
N ALA A 18 24.35 -8.52 -10.71
CA ALA A 18 25.54 -8.71 -11.54
C ALA A 18 25.44 -7.96 -12.87
N MET A 19 24.29 -8.02 -13.55
CA MET A 19 24.04 -7.28 -14.80
C MET A 19 24.11 -5.76 -14.59
N ASP A 20 23.61 -5.25 -13.46
CA ASP A 20 23.68 -3.81 -13.15
C ASP A 20 25.12 -3.35 -12.92
N ILE A 21 25.96 -4.17 -12.28
CA ILE A 21 27.40 -3.89 -12.15
C ILE A 21 28.08 -3.80 -13.52
N LEU A 22 27.78 -4.73 -14.43
CA LEU A 22 28.29 -4.69 -15.81
C LEU A 22 27.82 -3.44 -16.56
N GLY A 23 26.54 -3.06 -16.41
CA GLY A 23 25.97 -1.89 -17.05
C GLY A 23 26.61 -0.58 -16.58
N ARG A 24 26.90 -0.46 -15.28
CA ARG A 24 27.65 0.69 -14.73
C ARG A 24 29.06 0.75 -15.29
N ALA A 25 29.76 -0.37 -15.36
CA ALA A 25 31.12 -0.43 -15.87
C ALA A 25 31.20 -0.09 -17.37
N LEU A 26 30.20 -0.46 -18.17
CA LEU A 26 30.05 0.00 -19.56
C LEU A 26 29.82 1.52 -19.62
N GLY A 27 28.92 2.05 -18.78
CA GLY A 27 28.65 3.49 -18.72
C GLY A 27 29.84 4.34 -18.26
N GLU A 28 30.71 3.78 -17.41
CA GLU A 28 31.98 4.38 -16.99
C GLU A 28 33.10 4.22 -18.04
N GLY A 29 32.87 3.50 -19.14
CA GLY A 29 33.86 3.24 -20.18
C GLY A 29 34.96 2.24 -19.78
N ARG A 30 34.70 1.42 -18.75
CA ARG A 30 35.63 0.37 -18.27
C ARG A 30 35.46 -0.97 -18.98
N LEU A 31 34.34 -1.15 -19.66
CA LEU A 31 34.05 -2.29 -20.52
C LEU A 31 33.76 -1.76 -21.92
N ASP A 32 34.25 -2.45 -22.94
CA ASP A 32 33.75 -2.25 -24.30
C ASP A 32 32.41 -2.98 -24.51
N MET A 33 31.65 -2.61 -25.55
CA MET A 33 30.35 -3.23 -25.85
C MET A 33 30.46 -4.74 -26.09
N ALA A 34 31.50 -5.18 -26.80
CA ALA A 34 31.72 -6.60 -27.06
C ALA A 34 32.05 -7.38 -25.77
N GLU A 35 32.77 -6.76 -24.83
CA GLU A 35 33.07 -7.36 -23.53
C GLU A 35 31.82 -7.41 -22.64
N PHE A 36 31.00 -6.37 -22.67
CA PHE A 36 29.73 -6.31 -21.95
C PHE A 36 28.79 -7.44 -22.39
N ASP A 37 28.59 -7.64 -23.69
CA ASP A 37 27.70 -8.68 -24.20
C ASP A 37 28.16 -10.08 -23.79
N ASN A 38 29.45 -10.37 -23.93
CA ASN A 38 30.04 -11.65 -23.53
C ASN A 38 29.87 -11.92 -22.02
N ARG A 39 30.06 -10.90 -21.19
CA ARG A 39 29.91 -11.04 -19.72
C ARG A 39 28.45 -11.15 -19.32
N CYS A 40 27.53 -10.46 -19.99
CA CYS A 40 26.10 -10.61 -19.78
C CYS A 40 25.64 -12.04 -20.06
N GLN A 41 26.11 -12.64 -21.17
CA GLN A 41 25.80 -14.04 -21.45
C GLN A 41 26.33 -14.97 -20.35
N ALA A 42 27.57 -14.76 -19.89
CA ALA A 42 28.16 -15.54 -18.81
C ALA A 42 27.38 -15.42 -17.49
N VAL A 43 26.87 -14.22 -17.15
CA VAL A 43 26.00 -14.01 -15.98
C VAL A 43 24.66 -14.73 -16.13
N ALA A 44 24.10 -14.77 -17.34
CA ALA A 44 22.83 -15.46 -17.60
C ALA A 44 22.94 -16.98 -17.40
N GLU A 45 24.10 -17.54 -17.77
CA GLU A 45 24.41 -18.98 -17.68
C GLU A 45 24.91 -19.41 -16.28
N ALA A 46 25.39 -18.47 -15.47
CA ALA A 46 25.88 -18.73 -14.12
C ALA A 46 24.78 -19.37 -13.25
N GLN A 47 25.14 -20.41 -12.52
CA GLN A 47 24.22 -21.10 -11.61
C GLN A 47 24.58 -20.85 -10.15
N THR A 48 25.82 -20.46 -9.87
CA THR A 48 26.32 -20.41 -8.51
C THR A 48 27.14 -19.15 -8.25
N GLN A 49 27.31 -18.79 -6.97
CA GLN A 49 27.98 -17.55 -6.59
C GLN A 49 29.46 -17.55 -6.98
N GLN A 50 30.09 -18.74 -7.01
CA GLN A 50 31.47 -18.88 -7.46
C GLN A 50 31.63 -18.63 -8.96
N ASP A 51 30.59 -18.86 -9.77
CA ASP A 51 30.61 -18.61 -11.22
C ASP A 51 30.62 -17.10 -11.52
N LEU A 52 30.03 -16.27 -10.64
CA LEU A 52 29.99 -14.81 -10.80
C LEU A 52 31.30 -14.12 -10.42
N GLN A 53 32.08 -14.69 -9.49
CA GLN A 53 33.35 -14.09 -9.05
C GLN A 53 34.35 -13.81 -10.18
N PRO A 54 34.66 -14.75 -11.09
CA PRO A 54 35.59 -14.47 -12.18
C PRO A 54 35.04 -13.45 -13.20
N ILE A 55 33.70 -13.35 -13.33
CA ILE A 55 33.07 -12.43 -14.29
C ILE A 55 33.15 -10.98 -13.81
N LEU A 56 33.07 -10.78 -12.49
CA LEU A 56 33.02 -9.46 -11.84
C LEU A 56 34.30 -9.08 -11.08
N GLY A 57 35.30 -9.96 -11.05
CA GLY A 57 36.43 -9.86 -10.12
C GLY A 57 37.42 -8.72 -10.43
N ASP A 58 37.48 -8.30 -11.67
CA ASP A 58 38.28 -7.17 -12.17
C ASP A 58 37.56 -5.82 -12.07
N LEU A 59 36.23 -5.86 -11.88
CA LEU A 59 35.39 -4.69 -11.76
C LEU A 59 35.38 -4.20 -10.32
N PRO A 60 35.36 -2.87 -10.08
CA PRO A 60 35.20 -2.35 -8.74
C PRO A 60 33.85 -2.81 -8.20
N THR A 61 33.88 -3.84 -7.34
CA THR A 61 32.70 -4.22 -6.57
C THR A 61 32.35 -3.00 -5.72
N GLY A 62 31.17 -2.42 -5.95
CA GLY A 62 30.67 -1.24 -5.24
C GLY A 62 30.36 -1.50 -3.76
N ARG A 63 31.27 -2.14 -3.03
CA ARG A 63 31.31 -2.12 -1.56
C ARG A 63 32.04 -0.88 -1.04
N GLY A 64 32.64 -0.10 -1.93
CA GLY A 64 32.98 1.30 -1.68
C GLY A 64 31.70 2.12 -1.58
N ARG A 65 31.37 2.52 -0.35
CA ARG A 65 30.37 3.51 0.06
C ARG A 65 30.61 4.86 -0.65
N GLY A 66 30.35 4.90 -1.94
CA GLY A 66 30.19 6.11 -2.73
C GLY A 66 28.74 6.53 -2.60
N VAL A 67 28.54 7.61 -1.85
CA VAL A 67 27.25 8.25 -1.62
C VAL A 67 26.77 8.86 -2.94
N VAL A 68 26.24 8.04 -3.84
CA VAL A 68 25.23 8.50 -4.79
C VAL A 68 23.91 8.06 -4.18
N ASP A 69 23.30 9.04 -3.56
CA ASP A 69 22.01 9.03 -2.90
C ASP A 69 20.91 8.54 -3.84
N LYS A 70 20.83 7.22 -4.05
CA LYS A 70 19.52 6.61 -4.25
C LYS A 70 18.98 6.46 -2.85
N GLN A 71 18.31 7.51 -2.41
CA GLN A 71 17.42 7.62 -1.25
C GLN A 71 16.41 6.44 -1.28
N VAL A 72 16.89 5.23 -1.02
CA VAL A 72 16.11 4.23 -0.31
C VAL A 72 16.17 4.75 1.12
N SER A 73 15.24 5.67 1.41
CA SER A 73 15.02 6.17 2.75
C SER A 73 15.01 4.97 3.70
N ASP A 74 15.86 5.02 4.71
CA ASP A 74 15.87 4.13 5.89
C ASP A 74 14.55 4.20 6.69
N ASP A 75 13.60 5.01 6.20
CA ASP A 75 12.20 5.14 6.59
C ASP A 75 11.25 4.30 5.70
N ALA A 76 11.80 3.37 4.91
CA ALA A 76 11.06 2.25 4.35
C ALA A 76 10.67 1.30 5.50
N VAL A 77 9.79 1.78 6.37
CA VAL A 77 8.86 0.98 7.14
C VAL A 77 8.46 -0.14 6.22
N LEU A 78 8.79 -1.39 6.57
CA LEU A 78 8.48 -2.59 5.81
C LEU A 78 6.99 -2.55 5.46
N TYR A 79 6.65 -1.95 4.32
CA TYR A 79 5.28 -1.84 3.84
C TYR A 79 4.88 -3.28 3.62
N SER A 80 3.96 -3.75 4.47
CA SER A 80 3.59 -5.16 4.44
C SER A 80 3.17 -5.49 3.01
N GLN A 81 3.57 -6.65 2.49
CA GLN A 81 3.18 -7.04 1.13
C GLN A 81 1.65 -6.98 0.94
N ALA A 82 0.89 -7.12 2.03
CA ALA A 82 -0.54 -6.89 2.09
C ALA A 82 -0.94 -5.42 1.78
N GLU A 83 -0.27 -4.41 2.37
CA GLU A 83 -0.49 -2.98 2.09
C GLU A 83 -0.22 -2.64 0.61
N ILE A 84 0.88 -3.17 0.05
CA ILE A 84 1.26 -2.96 -1.36
C ILE A 84 0.25 -3.65 -2.31
N MET A 85 -0.19 -4.87 -1.98
CA MET A 85 -1.21 -5.62 -2.72
C MET A 85 -2.58 -4.92 -2.70
N GLN A 86 -2.96 -4.32 -1.56
CA GLN A 86 -4.25 -3.65 -1.40
C GLN A 86 -4.30 -2.35 -2.20
N ALA A 87 -3.18 -1.62 -2.25
CA ALA A 87 -3.07 -0.40 -3.03
C ALA A 87 -3.03 -0.66 -4.56
N ARG A 88 -2.48 -1.79 -5.02
CA ARG A 88 -2.56 -2.24 -6.44
C ARG A 88 -3.98 -2.59 -6.91
N ARG A 89 -4.91 -2.93 -6.01
CA ARG A 89 -6.32 -3.21 -6.39
C ARG A 89 -7.10 -1.98 -6.84
N SER A 90 -6.61 -0.77 -6.54
CA SER A 90 -7.29 0.49 -6.91
C SER A 90 -7.36 0.70 -8.43
N GLY A 91 -6.34 0.30 -9.20
CA GLY A 91 -6.29 0.49 -10.65
C GLY A 91 -7.41 -0.22 -11.43
N ARG A 92 -7.99 -1.28 -10.85
CA ARG A 92 -9.15 -1.99 -11.43
C ARG A 92 -10.43 -1.16 -11.37
N ARG A 93 -10.58 -0.30 -10.35
CA ARG A 93 -11.75 0.56 -10.18
C ARG A 93 -11.71 1.78 -11.11
N THR A 94 -10.53 2.31 -11.43
CA THR A 94 -10.36 3.44 -12.36
C THR A 94 -10.77 3.07 -13.79
N ARG A 95 -10.33 1.90 -14.29
CA ARG A 95 -10.74 1.39 -15.62
C ARG A 95 -12.25 1.17 -15.72
N ALA A 96 -12.87 0.67 -14.65
CA ALA A 96 -14.32 0.55 -14.56
C ALA A 96 -14.99 1.93 -14.59
N GLY A 97 -14.48 2.91 -13.84
CA GLY A 97 -15.00 4.28 -13.87
C GLY A 97 -14.94 4.93 -15.24
N VAL A 98 -13.79 4.85 -15.93
CA VAL A 98 -13.62 5.38 -17.31
C VAL A 98 -14.58 4.70 -18.28
N PHE A 99 -14.72 3.38 -18.20
CA PHE A 99 -15.66 2.64 -19.03
C PHE A 99 -17.11 3.06 -18.80
N TRP A 100 -17.55 3.18 -17.54
CA TRP A 100 -18.92 3.61 -17.22
C TRP A 100 -19.20 5.05 -17.66
N LEU A 101 -18.25 5.97 -17.47
CA LEU A 101 -18.37 7.35 -17.97
C LEU A 101 -18.46 7.40 -19.50
N GLY A 102 -17.61 6.65 -20.20
CA GLY A 102 -17.67 6.56 -21.67
C GLY A 102 -18.96 5.93 -22.18
N THR A 103 -19.51 4.96 -21.45
CA THR A 103 -20.80 4.33 -21.78
C THR A 103 -21.95 5.34 -21.65
N ILE A 104 -21.98 6.12 -20.56
CA ILE A 104 -22.98 7.18 -20.36
C ILE A 104 -22.88 8.23 -21.48
N GLY A 105 -21.66 8.68 -21.81
CA GLY A 105 -21.43 9.63 -22.91
C GLY A 105 -21.88 9.09 -24.27
N THR A 106 -21.65 7.80 -24.51
CA THR A 106 -22.09 7.11 -25.74
C THR A 106 -23.60 7.10 -25.86
N ILE A 107 -24.33 6.78 -24.79
CA ILE A 107 -25.80 6.78 -24.78
C ILE A 107 -26.35 8.18 -25.09
N GLY A 108 -25.72 9.23 -24.55
CA GLY A 108 -26.03 10.62 -24.87
C GLY A 108 -25.85 10.94 -26.36
N LEU A 109 -24.70 10.54 -26.94
CA LEU A 109 -24.43 10.75 -28.37
C LEU A 109 -25.40 10.01 -29.28
N VAL A 110 -25.78 8.77 -28.94
CA VAL A 110 -26.82 8.01 -29.67
C VAL A 110 -28.14 8.78 -29.71
N SER A 111 -28.54 9.36 -28.57
CA SER A 111 -29.78 10.11 -28.44
C SER A 111 -29.75 11.42 -29.26
N ILE A 112 -28.64 12.15 -29.18
CA ILE A 112 -28.45 13.42 -29.90
C ILE A 112 -28.40 13.20 -31.43
N PHE A 113 -27.57 12.28 -31.90
CA PHE A 113 -27.44 12.01 -33.34
C PHE A 113 -28.67 11.33 -33.94
N GLY A 114 -29.40 10.54 -33.13
CA GLY A 114 -30.70 10.01 -33.49
C GLY A 114 -31.73 11.12 -33.70
N ALA A 115 -31.82 12.09 -32.77
CA ALA A 115 -32.71 13.24 -32.89
C ALA A 115 -32.35 14.16 -34.06
N ALA A 116 -31.06 14.27 -34.40
CA ALA A 116 -30.57 15.04 -35.55
C ALA A 116 -30.80 14.35 -36.92
N GLY A 117 -31.39 13.14 -36.95
CA GLY A 117 -31.65 12.39 -38.19
C GLY A 117 -30.43 11.69 -38.80
N SER A 118 -29.26 11.80 -38.17
CA SER A 118 -28.02 11.18 -38.64
C SER A 118 -27.89 9.73 -38.14
N THR A 119 -28.45 8.79 -38.90
CA THR A 119 -28.39 7.35 -38.56
C THR A 119 -26.96 6.80 -38.57
N ALA A 120 -26.10 7.27 -39.48
CA ALA A 120 -24.70 6.85 -39.57
C ALA A 120 -23.90 7.21 -38.30
N LEU A 121 -24.06 8.44 -37.78
CA LEU A 121 -23.35 8.90 -36.58
C LEU A 121 -23.87 8.21 -35.31
N SER A 122 -25.17 7.91 -35.25
CA SER A 122 -25.77 7.12 -34.16
C SER A 122 -25.27 5.67 -34.15
N GLY A 123 -25.11 5.04 -35.31
CA GLY A 123 -24.51 3.70 -35.39
C GLY A 123 -23.04 3.68 -34.96
N LEU A 124 -22.26 4.69 -35.35
CA LEU A 124 -20.85 4.82 -34.96
C LEU A 124 -20.67 5.06 -33.47
N SER A 125 -21.56 5.84 -32.82
CA SER A 125 -21.45 6.07 -31.38
C SER A 125 -21.63 4.78 -30.60
N ILE A 126 -22.55 3.88 -30.96
CA ILE A 126 -22.73 2.58 -30.27
C ILE A 126 -21.43 1.75 -30.24
N LEU A 127 -20.59 1.84 -31.28
CA LEU A 127 -19.30 1.12 -31.34
C LEU A 127 -18.26 1.62 -30.34
N LEU A 128 -18.47 2.79 -29.70
CA LEU A 128 -17.59 3.31 -28.66
C LEU A 128 -17.57 2.42 -27.40
N ILE A 129 -18.68 1.75 -27.08
CA ILE A 129 -18.77 0.88 -25.90
C ILE A 129 -17.86 -0.35 -26.05
N PRO A 130 -17.97 -1.19 -27.10
CA PRO A 130 -17.09 -2.34 -27.26
C PRO A 130 -15.63 -1.95 -27.50
N THR A 131 -15.36 -0.83 -28.19
CA THR A 131 -13.98 -0.35 -28.36
C THR A 131 -13.35 0.09 -27.04
N LEU A 132 -14.06 0.84 -26.20
CA LEU A 132 -13.59 1.17 -24.85
C LEU A 132 -13.37 -0.08 -23.99
N PHE A 133 -14.26 -1.06 -24.09
CA PHE A 133 -14.10 -2.34 -23.38
C PHE A 133 -12.81 -3.05 -23.79
N ILE A 134 -12.55 -3.20 -25.10
CA ILE A 134 -11.35 -3.85 -25.62
C ILE A 134 -10.09 -3.09 -25.19
N LEU A 135 -10.06 -1.77 -25.36
CA LEU A 135 -8.91 -0.93 -24.97
C LEU A 135 -8.58 -1.04 -23.48
N LEU A 136 -9.59 -0.93 -22.61
CA LEU A 136 -9.37 -0.86 -21.16
C LEU A 136 -9.20 -2.23 -20.50
N TYR A 137 -9.89 -3.27 -20.99
CA TYR A 137 -9.94 -4.58 -20.34
C TYR A 137 -9.13 -5.67 -21.06
N VAL A 138 -9.11 -5.70 -22.39
CA VAL A 138 -8.34 -6.69 -23.16
C VAL A 138 -6.91 -6.22 -23.36
N MET A 139 -6.74 -5.05 -23.97
CA MET A 139 -5.43 -4.50 -24.26
C MET A 139 -4.80 -3.77 -23.07
N LYS A 140 -5.59 -3.48 -22.02
CA LYS A 140 -5.13 -2.84 -20.77
C LYS A 140 -4.42 -1.50 -21.00
N ILE A 141 -4.78 -0.74 -22.04
CA ILE A 141 -4.25 0.59 -22.31
C ILE A 141 -4.69 1.55 -21.20
N GLY A 142 -3.73 2.17 -20.52
CA GLY A 142 -3.98 3.21 -19.53
C GLY A 142 -2.67 3.77 -18.93
N PRO A 143 -2.64 5.03 -18.48
CA PRO A 143 -1.49 5.66 -17.84
C PRO A 143 -0.91 4.82 -16.70
N ASP A 144 0.43 4.81 -16.56
CA ASP A 144 1.11 4.09 -15.47
C ASP A 144 0.68 4.58 -14.08
N SER A 145 0.27 5.85 -13.98
CA SER A 145 -0.29 6.46 -12.76
C SER A 145 -1.58 5.79 -12.27
N TRP A 146 -2.29 5.05 -13.12
CA TRP A 146 -3.46 4.26 -12.70
C TRP A 146 -3.07 3.03 -11.87
N TYR A 147 -1.79 2.63 -11.88
CA TYR A 147 -1.31 1.40 -11.24
C TYR A 147 -0.40 1.64 -10.03
N THR A 148 0.08 2.86 -9.82
CA THR A 148 0.97 3.20 -8.69
C THR A 148 0.29 4.14 -7.68
N PRO A 149 0.00 3.68 -6.46
CA PRO A 149 -0.52 4.54 -5.40
C PRO A 149 0.54 5.58 -4.99
N SER A 150 0.11 6.82 -4.74
CA SER A 150 1.02 7.87 -4.26
C SER A 150 1.34 7.66 -2.77
N LEU A 151 2.62 7.79 -2.38
CA LEU A 151 3.07 7.61 -0.97
C LEU A 151 2.29 8.48 0.02
N ARG A 152 1.92 9.70 -0.38
CA ARG A 152 1.11 10.64 0.43
C ARG A 152 -0.29 10.10 0.79
N GLN A 153 -0.92 9.30 -0.08
CA GLN A 153 -2.25 8.73 0.20
C GLN A 153 -2.19 7.67 1.29
N LEU A 154 -1.11 6.88 1.34
CA LEU A 154 -0.89 5.87 2.37
C LEU A 154 -0.69 6.52 3.75
N GLU A 155 0.07 7.60 3.82
CA GLU A 155 0.22 8.38 5.07
C GLU A 155 -1.11 8.95 5.56
N GLN A 156 -1.94 9.47 4.66
CA GLN A 156 -3.26 10.00 5.02
C GLN A 156 -4.19 8.90 5.55
N GLN A 157 -4.16 7.70 4.95
CA GLN A 157 -4.94 6.57 5.44
C GLN A 157 -4.51 6.14 6.84
N ARG A 158 -3.21 6.02 7.11
CA ARG A 158 -2.72 5.76 8.49
C ARG A 158 -3.20 6.81 9.48
N ARG A 159 -3.08 8.10 9.12
CA ARG A 159 -3.57 9.18 9.99
C ARG A 159 -5.06 9.05 10.27
N GLN A 160 -5.86 8.60 9.31
CA GLN A 160 -7.30 8.38 9.50
C GLN A 160 -7.60 7.16 10.38
N GLU A 161 -6.88 6.05 10.19
CA GLU A 161 -7.02 4.86 11.03
C GLU A 161 -6.64 5.15 12.49
N ILE A 162 -5.53 5.85 12.70
CA ILE A 162 -5.09 6.29 14.04
C ILE A 162 -6.15 7.20 14.68
N LYS A 163 -6.70 8.16 13.93
CA LYS A 163 -7.79 9.01 14.43
C LYS A 163 -9.04 8.21 14.81
N ARG A 164 -9.45 7.21 14.00
CA ARG A 164 -10.58 6.34 14.34
C ARG A 164 -10.32 5.55 15.62
N ARG A 165 -9.12 4.98 15.77
CA ARG A 165 -8.72 4.27 17.00
C ARG A 165 -8.73 5.19 18.22
N GLN A 166 -8.28 6.43 18.07
CA GLN A 166 -8.36 7.42 19.15
C GLN A 166 -9.80 7.71 19.56
N LEU A 167 -10.71 7.90 18.59
CA LEU A 167 -12.14 8.13 18.87
C LEU A 167 -12.79 6.94 19.58
N GLU A 168 -12.43 5.70 19.21
CA GLU A 168 -12.92 4.49 19.90
C GLU A 168 -12.45 4.43 21.36
N ILE A 169 -11.17 4.73 21.61
CA ILE A 169 -10.59 4.75 22.96
C ILE A 169 -11.23 5.85 23.81
N GLU A 170 -11.40 7.04 23.25
CA GLU A 170 -12.05 8.16 23.93
C GLU A 170 -13.51 7.82 24.27
N ALA A 171 -14.27 7.26 23.32
CA ALA A 171 -15.63 6.83 23.56
C ALA A 171 -15.72 5.76 24.66
N ALA A 172 -14.79 4.81 24.68
CA ALA A 172 -14.71 3.79 25.74
C ALA A 172 -14.42 4.42 27.12
N GLN A 173 -13.53 5.41 27.19
CA GLN A 173 -13.22 6.12 28.44
C GLN A 173 -14.42 6.91 28.96
N VAL A 174 -15.12 7.64 28.08
CA VAL A 174 -16.34 8.39 28.43
C VAL A 174 -17.40 7.44 28.98
N HIS A 175 -17.55 6.26 28.36
CA HIS A 175 -18.49 5.24 28.83
C HIS A 175 -18.13 4.73 30.23
N GLN A 176 -16.85 4.44 30.49
CA GLN A 176 -16.39 4.02 31.82
C GLN A 176 -16.62 5.11 32.88
N GLN A 177 -16.36 6.38 32.55
CA GLN A 177 -16.61 7.49 33.47
C GLN A 177 -18.10 7.64 33.81
N ALA A 178 -18.99 7.41 32.84
CA ALA A 178 -20.44 7.44 33.08
C ALA A 178 -20.88 6.34 34.06
N LEU A 179 -20.35 5.12 33.93
CA LEU A 179 -20.62 4.02 34.86
C LEU A 179 -20.13 4.32 36.29
N MET A 180 -18.91 4.82 36.43
CA MET A 180 -18.36 5.20 37.75
C MET A 180 -19.15 6.34 38.40
N ARG A 181 -19.73 7.25 37.60
CA ARG A 181 -20.61 8.30 38.10
C ARG A 181 -21.95 7.74 38.56
N ALA A 182 -22.52 6.78 37.84
CA ALA A 182 -23.73 6.09 38.26
C ALA A 182 -23.52 5.35 39.58
N GLN A 183 -22.45 4.55 39.69
CA GLN A 183 -22.10 3.81 40.90
C GLN A 183 -21.89 4.73 42.11
N ARG A 184 -21.18 5.86 41.93
CA ARG A 184 -20.99 6.83 43.03
C ARG A 184 -22.32 7.39 43.54
N LYS A 185 -23.28 7.65 42.65
CA LYS A 185 -24.61 8.10 43.07
C LYS A 185 -25.33 7.02 43.87
N ASP A 186 -25.25 5.77 43.44
CA ASP A 186 -25.90 4.65 44.14
C ASP A 186 -25.32 4.45 45.54
N GLN A 187 -23.98 4.52 45.69
CA GLN A 187 -23.31 4.47 46.98
C GLN A 187 -23.74 5.62 47.90
N ILE A 188 -23.81 6.86 47.37
CA ILE A 188 -24.25 8.02 48.15
C ILE A 188 -25.69 7.84 48.64
N ASN A 189 -26.58 7.33 47.79
CA ASN A 189 -27.97 7.08 48.16
C ASN A 189 -28.09 6.00 49.24
N GLN A 190 -27.28 4.93 49.16
CA GLN A 190 -27.21 3.89 50.20
C GLN A 190 -26.71 4.47 51.52
N MET A 191 -25.60 5.22 51.50
CA MET A 191 -25.07 5.88 52.71
C MET A 191 -26.08 6.85 53.33
N THR A 192 -26.85 7.57 52.50
CA THR A 192 -27.90 8.48 52.96
C THR A 192 -29.02 7.72 53.65
N ASN A 193 -29.48 6.60 53.05
CA ASN A 193 -30.51 5.75 53.65
C ASN A 193 -30.04 5.11 54.95
N ASP A 194 -28.80 4.62 55.01
CA ASP A 194 -28.21 4.05 56.23
C ASP A 194 -28.10 5.09 57.34
N ALA A 195 -27.64 6.31 57.01
CA ALA A 195 -27.57 7.41 57.95
C ALA A 195 -28.95 7.82 58.48
N LEU A 196 -29.97 7.87 57.61
CA LEU A 196 -31.36 8.13 58.00
C LEU A 196 -31.90 7.05 58.94
N ASN A 197 -31.64 5.78 58.64
CA ASN A 197 -32.05 4.66 59.50
C ASN A 197 -31.38 4.74 60.88
N ILE A 198 -30.07 5.03 60.92
CA ILE A 198 -29.35 5.21 62.19
C ILE A 198 -29.89 6.42 62.97
N ALA A 199 -30.18 7.53 62.30
CA ALA A 199 -30.80 8.69 62.92
C ALA A 199 -32.21 8.36 63.47
N GLN A 200 -33.02 7.61 62.71
CA GLN A 200 -34.34 7.17 63.14
C GLN A 200 -34.26 6.24 64.36
N ASP A 201 -33.33 5.28 64.33
CA ASP A 201 -33.10 4.33 65.42
C ASP A 201 -32.61 5.02 66.69
N THR A 202 -31.71 6.00 66.58
CA THR A 202 -31.24 6.76 67.75
C THR A 202 -32.38 7.55 68.37
N VAL A 203 -33.20 8.25 67.59
CA VAL A 203 -34.37 8.99 68.08
C VAL A 203 -35.38 8.05 68.75
N ASN A 204 -35.70 6.92 68.12
CA ASN A 204 -36.62 5.92 68.68
C ASN A 204 -36.10 5.34 70.01
N ARG A 205 -34.79 5.15 70.14
CA ARG A 205 -34.15 4.65 71.37
C ARG A 205 -34.24 5.65 72.52
N PHE A 206 -34.08 6.94 72.23
CA PHE A 206 -34.28 8.00 73.24
C PHE A 206 -35.75 8.13 73.66
N ARG A 207 -36.71 7.91 72.76
CA ARG A 207 -38.15 8.01 73.06
C ARG A 207 -38.70 6.82 73.87
N ARG A 208 -37.98 5.71 73.95
CA ARG A 208 -38.36 4.51 74.73
C ARG A 208 -37.79 4.47 76.16
N LYS A 209 -36.94 5.43 76.53
CA LYS A 209 -36.49 5.67 77.91
C LYS A 209 -37.35 6.76 78.56
#